data_AF-A0A2H9L5A0-F1
#
_entry.id   AF-A0A2H9L5A0-F1
#
_cell.length_a   1.000
_cell.length_b   1.000
_cell.length_c   1.000
_cell.angle_alpha   90.00
_cell.angle_beta   90.00
_cell.angle_gamma   90.00
#
_symmetry.space_group_name_H-M   'P 1'
#
loop_
_entity.id
_entity.type
_entity.pdbx_description
1 polymer ?
#
loop_
_entity_poly.entity_id
_entity_poly.type
_entity_poly.pdbx_seq_one_letter_code
_entity_poly.pdbx_strand_id
1 'polypeptide(L)'
;MKEVLRKAKKTKNEVHLVRPVSFKEFRAHFSKKKKIHLSKSTLSRMSEKTKLLIRKKKIKIIIEKIRGRPIEADPKMLAKAISLYKSGFSYRQIEKKIGMPKSSVHYIVKKAKRKKIKTKKGHYSIN
;
A
#
# COMPACT_ATOMS: atom_id res chain seq x y z
N MET A 1 13.47 -0.06 -22.81
CA MET A 1 13.47 0.23 -21.36
C MET A 1 12.07 0.68 -20.87
N LYS A 2 11.09 -0.22 -20.77
CA LYS A 2 9.68 0.13 -20.46
C LYS A 2 9.11 -0.44 -19.15
N GLU A 3 9.91 -1.09 -18.30
CA GLU A 3 9.38 -1.93 -17.20
C GLU A 3 9.38 -1.33 -15.79
N VAL A 4 9.97 -0.17 -15.55
CA VAL A 4 10.06 0.41 -14.18
C VAL A 4 8.73 1.06 -13.73
N LEU A 5 7.79 1.30 -14.64
CA LEU A 5 6.52 1.98 -14.38
C LEU A 5 5.36 1.01 -14.14
N ARG A 6 5.56 -0.09 -13.39
CA ARG A 6 4.45 -0.98 -12.99
C ARG A 6 3.57 -0.31 -11.92
N LYS A 7 2.62 0.49 -12.43
CA LYS A 7 1.35 0.94 -11.81
C LYS A 7 1.46 1.79 -10.53
N ALA A 8 2.21 2.90 -10.56
CA ALA A 8 1.81 4.04 -9.75
C ALA A 8 0.54 4.64 -10.38
N LYS A 9 -0.56 4.78 -9.62
CA LYS A 9 -1.67 5.67 -10.02
C LYS A 9 -1.06 7.06 -10.26
N LYS A 10 -0.78 7.39 -11.51
CA LYS A 10 -0.22 8.68 -11.90
C LYS A 10 -1.33 9.72 -11.78
N THR A 11 -1.50 10.31 -10.60
CA THR A 11 -2.06 11.66 -10.54
C THR A 11 -0.98 12.64 -11.00
N LYS A 12 -1.37 13.71 -11.71
CA LYS A 12 -0.41 14.67 -12.31
C LYS A 12 0.64 15.20 -11.31
N ASN A 13 0.30 15.23 -10.00
CA ASN A 13 1.10 15.85 -8.95
C ASN A 13 1.82 14.91 -7.96
N GLU A 14 1.52 13.60 -7.96
CA GLU A 14 2.05 12.66 -6.97
C GLU A 14 2.78 11.49 -7.65
N VAL A 15 3.70 10.86 -6.92
CA VAL A 15 4.44 9.69 -7.41
C VAL A 15 4.80 8.74 -6.28
N HIS A 16 4.73 7.44 -6.55
CA HIS A 16 5.14 6.38 -5.63
C HIS A 16 6.45 5.76 -6.11
N LEU A 17 7.48 5.79 -5.27
CA LEU A 17 8.79 5.19 -5.54
C LEU A 17 8.94 3.90 -4.73
N VAL A 18 9.03 2.79 -5.45
CA VAL A 18 9.26 1.47 -4.86
C VAL A 18 10.76 1.19 -4.64
N ARG A 19 11.62 1.81 -5.46
CA ARG A 19 13.08 1.68 -5.43
C ARG A 19 13.75 3.05 -5.33
N PRO A 20 14.98 3.13 -4.78
CA PRO A 20 15.74 4.38 -4.82
C PRO A 20 16.01 4.74 -6.28
N VAL A 21 15.87 6.03 -6.59
CA VAL A 21 16.10 6.56 -7.94
C VAL A 21 17.42 7.30 -7.98
N SER A 22 18.10 7.20 -9.12
CA SER A 22 19.32 7.95 -9.36
C SER A 22 19.03 9.45 -9.53
N PHE A 23 20.06 10.29 -9.36
CA PHE A 23 19.92 11.74 -9.54
C PHE A 23 19.49 12.11 -10.98
N LYS A 24 20.04 11.42 -11.98
CA LYS A 24 19.71 11.62 -13.40
C LYS A 24 18.23 11.30 -13.66
N GLU A 25 17.77 10.13 -13.23
CA GLU A 25 16.36 9.74 -13.36
C GLU A 25 15.43 10.69 -12.59
N PHE A 26 15.83 11.11 -11.38
CA PHE A 26 15.06 12.05 -10.57
C PHE A 26 14.83 13.37 -11.33
N ARG A 27 15.90 13.94 -11.88
CA ARG A 27 15.87 15.21 -12.61
C ARG A 27 15.00 15.10 -13.87
N ALA A 28 15.09 14.00 -14.60
CA ALA A 28 14.34 13.80 -15.84
C ALA A 28 12.83 13.62 -15.61
N HIS A 29 12.43 12.82 -14.62
CA HIS A 29 11.04 12.34 -14.54
C HIS A 29 10.23 12.84 -13.35
N PHE A 30 10.89 13.24 -12.26
CA PHE A 30 10.22 13.51 -10.97
C PHE A 30 10.36 14.96 -10.51
N SER A 31 11.13 15.75 -11.24
CA SER A 31 11.47 17.14 -10.94
C SER A 31 10.30 18.12 -10.87
N LYS A 32 9.15 17.79 -11.45
CA LYS A 32 7.91 18.60 -11.48
C LYS A 32 6.85 18.12 -10.48
N LYS A 33 7.12 17.07 -9.69
CA LYS A 33 6.15 16.47 -8.76
C LYS A 33 6.11 17.22 -7.43
N LYS A 34 4.91 17.36 -6.85
CA LYS A 34 4.70 18.06 -5.56
C LYS A 34 4.89 17.13 -4.37
N LYS A 35 4.55 15.84 -4.53
CA LYS A 35 4.63 14.83 -3.46
C LYS A 35 5.25 13.53 -3.94
N ILE A 36 6.06 12.94 -3.08
CA ILE A 36 6.70 11.64 -3.31
C ILE A 36 6.37 10.71 -2.15
N HIS A 37 5.78 9.57 -2.49
CA HIS A 37 5.48 8.49 -1.58
C HIS A 37 6.56 7.43 -1.69
N LEU A 38 7.17 7.05 -0.57
CA LEU A 38 8.24 6.05 -0.57
C LEU A 38 8.36 5.39 0.80
N SER A 39 9.07 4.27 0.88
CA SER A 39 9.37 3.63 2.17
C SER A 39 10.56 4.31 2.86
N LYS A 40 10.67 4.21 4.19
CA LYS A 40 11.84 4.73 4.94
C LYS A 40 13.17 4.18 4.40
N SER A 41 13.18 2.88 4.02
CA SER A 41 14.35 2.23 3.44
C SER A 41 14.68 2.75 2.04
N THR A 42 13.68 3.16 1.28
CA THR A 42 13.91 3.77 -0.04
C THR A 42 14.61 5.11 0.13
N LEU A 43 14.15 5.93 1.08
CA LEU A 43 14.76 7.24 1.37
C LEU A 43 16.21 7.13 1.84
N SER A 44 16.49 6.19 2.76
CA SER A 44 17.85 6.05 3.31
C SER A 44 18.87 5.67 2.24
N ARG A 45 18.47 4.84 1.27
CA ARG A 45 19.30 4.36 0.15
C ARG A 45 19.44 5.35 -1.01
N MET A 46 18.73 6.49 -0.96
CA MET A 46 18.90 7.53 -1.98
C MET A 46 20.24 8.26 -1.79
N SER A 47 20.85 8.69 -2.89
CA SER A 47 22.06 9.51 -2.83
C SER A 47 21.78 10.88 -2.20
N GLU A 48 22.77 11.42 -1.48
CA GLU A 48 22.67 12.73 -0.83
C GLU A 48 22.34 13.85 -1.83
N LYS A 49 22.93 13.81 -3.03
CA LYS A 49 22.60 14.75 -4.13
C LYS A 49 21.10 14.78 -4.44
N THR A 50 20.45 13.61 -4.42
CA THR A 50 19.01 13.52 -4.70
C THR A 50 18.18 14.01 -3.52
N LYS A 51 18.58 13.69 -2.28
CA LYS A 51 17.93 14.20 -1.06
C LYS A 51 18.00 15.74 -0.99
N LEU A 52 19.16 16.33 -1.30
CA LEU A 52 19.36 17.77 -1.38
C LEU A 52 18.44 18.41 -2.43
N LEU A 53 18.32 17.80 -3.62
CA LEU A 53 17.46 18.32 -4.66
C LEU A 53 15.97 18.25 -4.28
N ILE A 54 15.54 17.20 -3.58
CA ILE A 54 14.19 17.08 -3.02
C ILE A 54 13.91 18.22 -2.03
N ARG A 55 14.87 18.49 -1.13
CA ARG A 55 14.78 19.59 -0.14
C ARG A 55 14.74 20.96 -0.83
N LYS A 56 15.65 21.23 -1.77
CA LYS A 56 15.72 22.49 -2.53
C LYS A 56 14.43 22.78 -3.29
N LYS A 57 13.81 21.74 -3.84
CA LYS A 57 12.54 21.85 -4.58
C LYS A 57 11.29 21.85 -3.70
N LYS A 58 11.43 21.81 -2.37
CA LYS A 58 10.32 21.77 -1.41
C LYS A 58 9.31 20.64 -1.71
N ILE A 59 9.78 19.50 -2.19
CA ILE A 59 8.92 18.34 -2.51
C ILE A 59 8.58 17.61 -1.21
N LYS A 60 7.28 17.40 -0.96
CA LYS A 60 6.83 16.73 0.28
C LYS A 60 7.05 15.21 0.18
N ILE A 61 7.79 14.66 1.14
CA ILE A 61 8.01 13.21 1.26
C ILE A 61 6.95 12.63 2.20
N ILE A 62 6.23 11.62 1.73
CA ILE A 62 5.25 10.86 2.51
C ILE A 62 5.80 9.44 2.69
N ILE A 63 6.09 9.08 3.95
CA ILE A 63 6.62 7.75 4.27
C ILE A 63 5.47 6.76 4.37
N GLU A 64 5.42 5.81 3.43
CA GLU A 64 4.45 4.72 3.49
C GLU A 64 4.90 3.65 4.49
N LYS A 65 4.09 3.42 5.52
CA LYS A 65 4.31 2.34 6.50
C LYS A 65 3.67 1.01 6.05
N ILE A 66 2.82 1.03 5.03
CA ILE A 66 2.07 -0.14 4.59
C ILE A 66 2.99 -1.03 3.74
N ARG A 67 3.43 -2.16 4.31
CA ARG A 67 4.28 -3.16 3.63
C ARG A 67 3.48 -4.38 3.14
N GLY A 68 3.83 -4.95 1.99
CA GLY A 68 3.33 -6.25 1.48
C GLY A 68 2.32 -6.17 0.32
N ARG A 69 2.07 -7.32 -0.34
CA ARG A 69 1.09 -7.45 -1.43
C ARG A 69 -0.34 -7.28 -0.90
N PRO A 70 -1.22 -6.58 -1.62
CA PRO A 70 -2.67 -6.62 -1.35
C PRO A 70 -3.17 -8.07 -1.37
N ILE A 71 -4.19 -8.36 -0.57
CA ILE A 71 -4.82 -9.68 -0.59
C ILE A 71 -5.63 -9.79 -1.87
N GLU A 72 -5.31 -10.78 -2.70
CA GLU A 72 -6.06 -11.15 -3.90
C GLU A 72 -7.12 -12.18 -3.50
N ALA A 73 -8.19 -11.69 -2.88
CA ALA A 73 -9.37 -12.49 -2.58
C ALA A 73 -10.61 -11.72 -3.02
N ASP A 74 -11.71 -12.43 -3.26
CA ASP A 74 -12.98 -11.82 -3.64
C ASP A 74 -13.38 -10.76 -2.59
N PRO A 75 -13.54 -9.48 -2.99
CA PRO A 75 -13.98 -8.42 -2.10
C PRO A 75 -15.25 -8.74 -1.31
N LYS A 76 -16.20 -9.48 -1.90
CA LYS A 76 -17.45 -9.83 -1.23
C LYS A 76 -17.19 -10.77 -0.05
N MET A 77 -16.37 -11.80 -0.27
CA MET A 77 -15.97 -12.73 0.79
C MET A 77 -15.16 -12.05 1.90
N LEU A 78 -14.24 -11.16 1.53
CA LEU A 78 -13.47 -10.38 2.51
C LEU A 78 -14.39 -9.54 3.42
N ALA A 79 -15.34 -8.81 2.82
CA ALA A 79 -16.28 -7.99 3.57
C ALA A 79 -17.17 -8.84 4.49
N LYS A 80 -17.67 -9.98 4.00
CA LYS A 80 -18.51 -10.90 4.76
C LYS A 80 -17.77 -11.52 5.95
N ALA A 81 -16.52 -11.97 5.76
CA ALA A 81 -15.68 -12.50 6.82
C ALA A 81 -15.42 -11.46 7.93
N ILE A 82 -15.12 -10.21 7.54
CA ILE A 82 -14.91 -9.10 8.49
C ILE A 82 -16.20 -8.76 9.24
N SER A 83 -17.33 -8.71 8.54
CA SER A 83 -18.63 -8.42 9.15
C SER A 83 -19.01 -9.47 10.20
N LEU A 84 -18.90 -10.75 9.87
CA LEU A 84 -19.20 -11.83 10.79
C LEU A 84 -18.28 -11.82 12.03
N TYR A 85 -16.99 -11.49 11.84
CA TYR A 85 -16.08 -11.33 12.97
C TYR A 85 -16.48 -10.15 13.88
N LYS A 86 -16.92 -9.01 13.30
CA LYS A 86 -17.42 -7.87 14.07
C LYS A 86 -18.70 -8.20 14.85
N SER A 87 -19.53 -9.09 14.33
CA SER A 87 -20.73 -9.60 15.01
C SER A 87 -20.44 -10.64 16.10
N GLY A 88 -19.17 -10.91 16.44
CA GLY A 88 -18.78 -11.80 17.53
C GLY A 88 -18.62 -13.28 17.15
N PHE A 89 -18.74 -13.65 15.87
CA PHE A 89 -18.55 -15.04 15.46
C PHE A 89 -17.08 -15.46 15.57
N SER A 90 -16.84 -16.67 16.07
CA SER A 90 -15.51 -17.29 16.10
C SER A 90 -15.02 -17.68 14.70
N TYR A 91 -13.71 -17.79 14.51
CA TYR A 91 -13.14 -18.16 13.21
C TYR A 91 -13.68 -19.49 12.64
N ARG A 92 -13.96 -20.48 13.50
CA ARG A 92 -14.57 -21.76 13.10
C ARG A 92 -16.04 -21.61 12.67
N GLN A 93 -16.81 -20.75 13.33
CA GLN A 93 -18.19 -20.47 12.92
C GLN A 93 -18.23 -19.71 11.59
N ILE A 94 -17.30 -18.77 11.39
CA ILE A 94 -17.16 -18.04 10.13
C ILE A 94 -16.83 -19.01 9.00
N GLU A 95 -15.84 -19.89 9.19
CA GLU A 95 -15.51 -20.96 8.24
C GLU A 95 -16.74 -21.76 7.80
N LYS A 96 -17.54 -22.25 8.76
CA LYS A 96 -18.78 -22.99 8.45
C LYS A 96 -19.81 -22.14 7.67
N LYS A 97 -19.90 -20.84 7.91
CA LYS A 97 -20.89 -19.94 7.28
C LYS A 97 -20.52 -19.48 5.86
N ILE A 98 -19.24 -19.34 5.56
CA ILE A 98 -18.77 -18.82 4.26
C ILE A 98 -17.94 -19.82 3.46
N GLY A 99 -17.67 -21.01 3.98
CA GLY A 99 -16.90 -22.06 3.29
C GLY A 99 -15.41 -21.71 3.14
N MET A 100 -14.90 -20.75 3.92
CA MET A 100 -13.52 -20.31 3.86
C MET A 100 -12.68 -20.96 4.96
N PRO A 101 -11.49 -21.51 4.66
CA PRO A 101 -10.66 -22.14 5.69
C PRO A 101 -10.39 -21.22 6.89
N LYS A 102 -10.43 -21.78 8.10
CA LYS A 102 -10.15 -21.04 9.35
C LYS A 102 -8.86 -20.20 9.27
N SER A 103 -7.81 -20.75 8.67
CA SER A 103 -6.51 -20.08 8.49
C SER A 103 -6.63 -18.83 7.62
N SER A 104 -7.39 -18.91 6.53
CA SER A 104 -7.71 -17.80 5.62
C SER A 104 -8.54 -16.72 6.33
N VAL A 105 -9.57 -17.11 7.08
CA VAL A 105 -10.39 -16.18 7.88
C VAL A 105 -9.53 -15.45 8.91
N HIS A 106 -8.72 -16.19 9.67
CA HIS A 106 -7.79 -15.61 10.65
C HIS A 106 -6.82 -14.63 9.99
N TYR A 107 -6.24 -15.00 8.84
CA TYR A 107 -5.33 -14.16 8.08
C TYR A 107 -6.00 -12.86 7.61
N ILE A 108 -7.23 -12.96 7.09
CA ILE A 108 -8.03 -11.80 6.63
C ILE A 108 -8.32 -10.86 7.79
N VAL A 109 -8.83 -11.36 8.92
CA VAL A 109 -9.12 -10.54 10.10
C VAL A 109 -7.85 -9.86 10.62
N LYS A 110 -6.74 -10.61 10.74
CA LYS A 110 -5.44 -10.07 11.15
C LYS A 110 -4.95 -8.95 10.21
N LYS A 111 -5.21 -9.04 8.92
CA LYS A 111 -4.82 -8.03 7.91
C LYS A 111 -5.80 -6.86 7.83
N ALA A 112 -7.08 -7.09 8.09
CA ALA A 112 -8.12 -6.06 8.23
C ALA A 112 -7.79 -5.12 9.40
N LYS A 113 -7.39 -5.68 10.56
CA LYS A 113 -6.88 -4.91 11.71
C LYS A 113 -5.68 -4.03 11.34
N ARG A 114 -4.83 -4.51 10.42
CA ARG A 114 -3.64 -3.77 9.94
C ARG A 114 -3.94 -2.78 8.80
N LYS A 115 -5.21 -2.51 8.46
CA LYS A 115 -5.66 -1.63 7.35
C LYS A 115 -5.09 -2.02 5.97
N LYS A 116 -4.74 -3.30 5.76
CA LYS A 116 -4.08 -3.79 4.52
C LYS A 116 -5.04 -4.25 3.42
N ILE A 117 -6.34 -4.10 3.61
CA ILE A 117 -7.34 -4.52 2.62
C ILE A 117 -7.66 -3.30 1.75
N LYS A 118 -7.40 -3.40 0.44
CA LYS A 118 -7.73 -2.40 -0.58
C LYS A 118 -8.88 -2.91 -1.42
N THR A 119 -9.95 -2.13 -1.54
CA THR A 119 -11.08 -2.39 -2.46
C THR A 119 -11.16 -1.25 -3.48
N LYS A 120 -11.88 -1.45 -4.59
CA LYS A 120 -12.08 -0.41 -5.62
C LYS A 120 -12.70 0.90 -5.06
N LYS A 121 -13.37 0.86 -3.89
CA LYS A 121 -14.04 2.00 -3.24
C LYS A 121 -13.45 2.45 -1.88
N GLY A 122 -12.35 1.88 -1.39
CA GLY A 122 -11.76 2.29 -0.10
C GLY A 122 -11.02 1.19 0.67
N HIS A 123 -10.67 1.49 1.93
CA HIS A 123 -10.02 0.55 2.86
C HIS A 123 -11.04 0.02 3.88
N TYR A 124 -11.17 -1.29 4.03
CA TYR A 124 -11.90 -1.86 5.17
C TYR A 124 -10.97 -1.87 6.39
N SER A 125 -11.34 -1.12 7.42
CA SER A 125 -10.75 -1.23 8.76
C SER A 125 -11.76 -1.80 9.74
N ILE A 126 -11.26 -2.64 10.62
CA ILE A 126 -11.90 -2.89 11.91
C ILE A 126 -11.30 -1.80 12.80
N ASN A 127 -12.05 -0.72 13.01
CA ASN A 127 -11.84 0.14 14.18
C ASN A 127 -12.34 -0.63 15.38
#